data_AF-A0A7S1G3J6-F1
#
_entry.id   AF-A0A7S1G3J6-F1
#
_cell.length_a   1.000
_cell.length_b   1.000
_cell.length_c   1.000
_cell.angle_alpha   90.00
_cell.angle_beta   90.00
_cell.angle_gamma   90.00
#
_symmetry.space_group_name_H-M   'P 1'
#
loop_
_entity.id
_entity.type
_entity.pdbx_description
1 polymer ?
#
loop_
_entity_poly.entity_id
_entity_poly.type
_entity_poly.pdbx_seq_one_letter_code
_entity_poly.pdbx_strand_id
1 'polypeptide(L)'
;GEISATTSCGFNNDEGGPPRQCPQFCGTGTCCSRFDYRRGVPGCELAENSTQMVCGAFQAPWPEPADFRPGMPRGIYPTPLDEIENIFAKTVERRWIKDIVADGSLPEHHHVPEYNGEGGQPWSDFEMAVVRDILLFEMRQASSGLDELSIAKFIRLPFHDCLHYQGDETGSCDGCINWENVGFRHEGRVEERNYEDYERPSPSSTNNGLGDAVNFLEYIFTLDLGKSWGSKCWLKPGAVSGNNIHLVNTRYEPFLVSNTEECINHCLSTTDCKYFTVPHQRFLYANGPCRLFNYTGTMRQTTSPTGRLIAGDAHCEAESWSLQSRGKSRADLWAFASLVAVEEGIQRHNYACDGDRRSPHNGPIMCTQFEGEDQCPIKIPRPFVFKTGRKDCNSGSNKTEKKENNPDEHFNGTMAVRFMEDNFGFSAKETVTIMGAHTVGRFHQRQTGHKYVWTTDFQAFNNQFYRNIAGKPDWFFDDDVCTKVGDAWGNKGEAVWIAKMNQVYRTGAPIQWIQKKV
;
A
#
# COMPACT_ATOMS: atom_id res chain seq x y z
N GLY A 1 33.21 -16.32 -74.33
CA GLY A 1 32.71 -17.30 -73.36
C GLY A 1 33.32 -16.94 -72.04
N GLU A 2 32.54 -16.34 -71.16
CA GLU A 2 32.95 -16.09 -69.77
C GLU A 2 31.82 -16.54 -68.86
N ILE A 3 32.24 -17.23 -67.82
CA ILE A 3 31.45 -17.96 -66.84
C ILE A 3 30.87 -16.93 -65.86
N SER A 4 29.54 -16.78 -65.83
CA SER A 4 28.87 -16.07 -64.74
C SER A 4 28.38 -17.09 -63.71
N ALA A 5 29.12 -17.18 -62.61
CA ALA A 5 28.66 -17.86 -61.40
C ALA A 5 27.52 -17.03 -60.80
N THR A 6 26.32 -17.60 -60.79
CA THR A 6 25.17 -17.08 -60.05
C THR A 6 25.27 -17.59 -58.62
N THR A 7 25.70 -16.74 -57.70
CA THR A 7 25.67 -17.06 -56.26
C THR A 7 24.25 -16.85 -55.74
N SER A 8 23.58 -17.93 -55.33
CA SER A 8 22.30 -17.88 -54.62
C SER A 8 22.53 -17.43 -53.18
N CYS A 9 21.89 -16.35 -52.74
CA CYS A 9 21.76 -16.08 -51.31
C CYS A 9 20.70 -17.02 -50.72
N GLY A 10 21.14 -18.14 -50.16
CA GLY A 10 20.32 -18.99 -49.33
C GLY A 10 20.44 -18.55 -47.87
N PHE A 11 19.33 -18.12 -47.26
CA PHE A 11 19.13 -18.46 -45.87
C PHE A 11 18.59 -19.89 -45.86
N ASN A 12 19.42 -20.84 -45.46
CA ASN A 12 18.94 -22.18 -45.11
C ASN A 12 18.09 -22.01 -43.84
N ASN A 13 16.77 -22.04 -43.99
CA ASN A 13 15.78 -22.64 -43.07
C ASN A 13 14.32 -22.15 -43.24
N ASP A 14 13.95 -21.48 -44.34
CA ASP A 14 12.53 -21.23 -44.64
C ASP A 14 11.99 -22.24 -45.64
N GLU A 15 11.42 -23.34 -45.12
CA GLU A 15 10.54 -24.20 -45.90
C GLU A 15 9.22 -23.47 -46.17
N GLY A 16 9.05 -22.90 -47.38
CA GLY A 16 7.72 -22.65 -47.95
C GLY A 16 7.41 -21.29 -48.60
N GLY A 17 8.36 -20.37 -48.77
CA GLY A 17 8.12 -19.07 -49.44
C GLY A 17 8.64 -19.01 -50.88
N PRO A 18 7.93 -18.36 -51.84
CA PRO A 18 8.41 -18.24 -53.22
C PRO A 18 9.63 -17.30 -53.30
N PRO A 19 10.62 -17.61 -54.15
CA PRO A 19 11.84 -16.82 -54.30
C PRO A 19 11.52 -15.47 -54.93
N ARG A 20 11.88 -14.36 -54.27
CA ARG A 20 11.74 -13.01 -54.85
C ARG A 20 13.11 -12.40 -55.10
N GLN A 21 13.26 -11.85 -56.30
CA GLN A 21 14.42 -11.07 -56.73
C GLN A 21 14.52 -9.80 -55.88
N CYS A 22 15.61 -9.65 -55.12
CA CYS A 22 15.98 -8.36 -54.55
C CYS A 22 16.80 -7.58 -55.59
N PRO A 23 16.34 -6.40 -56.06
CA PRO A 23 17.19 -5.51 -56.83
C PRO A 23 18.18 -4.83 -55.88
N GLN A 24 19.46 -4.96 -56.23
CA GLN A 24 20.59 -4.08 -55.93
C GLN A 24 20.63 -3.36 -54.57
N PHE A 25 21.52 -3.87 -53.73
CA PHE A 25 22.11 -3.26 -52.55
C PHE A 25 22.57 -1.81 -52.76
N CYS A 26 22.13 -0.89 -51.89
CA CYS A 26 22.75 0.42 -51.65
C CYS A 26 22.58 0.79 -50.17
N GLY A 27 23.65 0.67 -49.38
CA GLY A 27 23.73 1.12 -47.97
C GLY A 27 23.91 0.00 -46.94
N THR A 28 24.44 0.35 -45.76
CA THR A 28 24.82 -0.55 -44.65
C THR A 28 23.65 -1.19 -43.89
N GLY A 29 22.41 -1.04 -44.34
CA GLY A 29 21.20 -1.51 -43.64
C GLY A 29 20.64 -2.80 -44.26
N THR A 30 20.43 -3.82 -43.44
CA THR A 30 19.76 -5.07 -43.84
C THR A 30 18.27 -4.83 -44.07
N CYS A 31 17.70 -5.43 -45.12
CA CYS A 31 16.24 -5.47 -45.30
C CYS A 31 15.60 -6.16 -44.09
N CYS A 32 14.61 -5.52 -43.48
CA CYS A 32 14.06 -5.96 -42.19
C CYS A 32 12.56 -6.13 -42.24
N SER A 33 12.06 -7.16 -41.56
CA SER A 33 10.63 -7.27 -41.28
C SER A 33 10.25 -6.42 -40.07
N ARG A 34 8.95 -6.12 -39.90
CA ARG A 34 8.42 -5.48 -38.69
C ARG A 34 8.79 -6.22 -37.41
N PHE A 35 9.02 -7.53 -37.51
CA PHE A 35 9.35 -8.40 -36.39
C PHE A 35 10.84 -8.30 -35.99
N ASP A 36 11.74 -8.21 -36.96
CA ASP A 36 13.19 -8.05 -36.71
C ASP A 36 13.51 -6.69 -36.08
N TYR A 37 12.79 -5.65 -36.52
CA TYR A 37 12.83 -4.32 -35.91
C TYR A 37 12.41 -4.36 -34.43
N ARG A 38 11.27 -5.00 -34.12
CA ARG A 38 10.77 -5.12 -32.74
C ARG A 38 11.69 -5.92 -31.82
N ARG A 39 12.54 -6.78 -32.36
CA ARG A 39 13.50 -7.59 -31.61
C ARG A 39 14.89 -6.95 -31.48
N GLY A 40 15.08 -5.74 -32.01
CA GLY A 40 16.35 -5.02 -31.91
C GLY A 40 17.50 -5.70 -32.65
N VAL A 41 17.22 -6.37 -33.78
CA VAL A 41 18.27 -6.98 -34.62
C VAL A 41 19.24 -5.87 -35.09
N PRO A 42 20.57 -6.03 -34.91
CA PRO A 42 21.52 -4.99 -35.30
C PRO A 42 21.43 -4.65 -36.80
N GLY A 43 21.36 -3.35 -37.13
CA GLY A 43 21.27 -2.85 -38.51
C GLY A 43 19.86 -2.83 -39.11
N CYS A 44 18.83 -2.88 -38.27
CA CYS A 44 17.42 -3.00 -38.65
C CYS A 44 16.64 -1.73 -38.29
N GLU A 45 16.25 -0.92 -39.28
CA GLU A 45 15.66 0.40 -39.07
C GLU A 45 14.21 0.51 -39.60
N LEU A 46 13.40 1.35 -38.94
CA LEU A 46 11.93 1.54 -38.97
C LEU A 46 11.13 1.07 -40.22
N ALA A 47 10.21 0.11 -40.04
CA ALA A 47 9.20 -0.29 -41.05
C ALA A 47 7.77 -0.32 -40.44
N GLU A 48 7.37 0.77 -39.78
CA GLU A 48 6.19 0.82 -38.91
C GLU A 48 4.87 0.41 -39.61
N ASN A 49 4.75 0.70 -40.91
CA ASN A 49 3.56 0.45 -41.73
C ASN A 49 3.76 -0.51 -42.92
N SER A 50 4.89 -1.22 -43.00
CA SER A 50 5.14 -2.18 -44.08
C SER A 50 5.03 -3.62 -43.60
N THR A 51 4.21 -4.41 -44.28
CA THR A 51 4.12 -5.87 -44.09
C THR A 51 5.15 -6.65 -44.92
N GLN A 52 5.97 -5.97 -45.72
CA GLN A 52 7.05 -6.55 -46.53
C GLN A 52 8.41 -5.99 -46.10
N MET A 53 9.49 -6.75 -46.30
CA MET A 53 10.84 -6.29 -46.01
C MET A 53 11.18 -5.07 -46.90
N VAL A 54 11.51 -3.94 -46.28
CA VAL A 54 11.88 -2.70 -46.98
C VAL A 54 13.33 -2.38 -46.66
N CYS A 55 14.11 -2.04 -47.69
CA CYS A 55 15.46 -1.54 -47.55
C CYS A 55 15.45 -0.01 -47.68
N GLY A 56 16.03 0.72 -46.73
CA GLY A 56 16.15 2.19 -46.74
C GLY A 56 17.04 2.70 -45.61
N ALA A 57 17.67 3.86 -45.80
CA ALA A 57 18.42 4.54 -44.75
C ALA A 57 17.45 5.34 -43.87
N PHE A 58 16.99 4.75 -42.77
CA PHE A 58 16.10 5.42 -41.83
C PHE A 58 16.96 6.01 -40.73
N GLN A 59 17.32 7.29 -40.86
CA GLN A 59 18.07 8.03 -39.84
C GLN A 59 17.26 8.18 -38.54
N ALA A 60 17.22 7.12 -37.76
CA ALA A 60 16.98 7.17 -36.33
C ALA A 60 17.73 5.95 -35.78
N PRO A 61 18.89 6.12 -35.12
CA PRO A 61 19.42 5.03 -34.32
C PRO A 61 18.29 4.56 -33.40
N TRP A 62 18.22 3.24 -33.16
CA TRP A 62 17.46 2.71 -32.03
C TRP A 62 17.76 3.65 -30.86
N PRO A 63 16.78 4.22 -30.16
CA PRO A 63 17.10 4.90 -28.92
C PRO A 63 17.74 3.81 -28.07
N GLU A 64 19.08 3.78 -27.97
CA GLU A 64 19.79 3.18 -26.84
C GLU A 64 18.90 3.51 -25.67
N PRO A 65 18.23 2.50 -25.07
CA PRO A 65 17.07 2.73 -24.23
C PRO A 65 17.52 3.76 -23.22
N ALA A 66 17.01 4.99 -23.35
CA ALA A 66 17.69 6.18 -22.83
C ALA A 66 18.08 5.86 -21.40
N ASP A 67 19.40 5.76 -21.11
CA ASP A 67 19.89 4.96 -19.98
C ASP A 67 18.99 5.15 -18.76
N PHE A 68 18.08 4.18 -18.54
CA PHE A 68 17.05 4.31 -17.51
C PHE A 68 17.67 4.30 -16.11
N ARG A 69 18.99 4.00 -16.05
CA ARG A 69 19.76 4.05 -14.82
C ARG A 69 19.96 5.52 -14.44
N PRO A 70 19.46 5.93 -13.26
CA PRO A 70 19.86 7.22 -12.73
C PRO A 70 21.38 7.23 -12.53
N GLY A 71 21.99 8.42 -12.55
CA GLY A 71 23.43 8.56 -12.34
C GLY A 71 23.91 8.03 -10.99
N MET A 72 25.22 8.03 -10.75
CA MET A 72 25.75 7.66 -9.44
C MET A 72 25.19 8.58 -8.33
N PRO A 73 25.01 8.06 -7.09
CA PRO A 73 24.70 8.86 -5.91
C PRO A 73 25.62 10.07 -5.80
N ARG A 74 25.04 11.22 -5.46
CA ARG A 74 25.75 12.49 -5.29
C ARG A 74 26.44 12.58 -3.95
N GLY A 75 25.93 11.91 -2.92
CA GLY A 75 26.46 12.00 -1.56
C GLY A 75 26.32 13.40 -0.95
N ILE A 76 25.31 14.17 -1.39
CA ILE A 76 25.14 15.58 -0.99
C ILE A 76 24.33 15.76 0.30
N TYR A 77 23.54 14.75 0.70
CA TYR A 77 22.75 14.79 1.92
C TYR A 77 23.52 14.13 3.07
N PRO A 78 23.94 14.89 4.09
CA PRO A 78 24.58 14.30 5.26
C PRO A 78 23.54 13.52 6.06
N THR A 79 23.93 12.37 6.63
CA THR A 79 23.09 11.72 7.63
C THR A 79 23.00 12.63 8.86
N PRO A 80 21.79 12.97 9.32
CA PRO A 80 21.63 13.66 10.59
C PRO A 80 22.36 12.90 11.70
N LEU A 81 23.04 13.63 12.59
CA LEU A 81 23.57 13.02 13.80
C LEU A 81 22.41 12.43 14.57
N ASP A 82 22.60 11.23 15.12
CA ASP A 82 21.63 10.62 16.03
C ASP A 82 21.53 11.53 17.27
N GLU A 83 20.61 12.51 17.26
CA GLU A 83 20.37 13.47 18.34
C GLU A 83 19.73 12.79 19.57
N ILE A 84 20.16 11.58 19.92
CA ILE A 84 19.68 10.85 21.09
C ILE A 84 20.09 11.60 22.38
N GLU A 85 21.15 12.40 22.35
CA GLU A 85 21.71 13.03 23.56
C GLU A 85 21.22 14.45 23.89
N ASN A 86 20.62 15.22 22.96
CA ASN A 86 20.22 16.62 23.22
C ASN A 86 18.70 16.87 23.28
N ILE A 87 17.89 15.82 23.17
CA ILE A 87 16.44 15.91 23.01
C ILE A 87 15.66 15.99 24.33
N PHE A 88 16.27 15.64 25.47
CA PHE A 88 15.62 15.75 26.79
C PHE A 88 15.30 17.19 27.23
N ALA A 89 15.76 18.21 26.49
CA ALA A 89 15.68 19.62 26.88
C ALA A 89 14.59 20.45 26.20
N LYS A 90 13.75 19.89 25.31
CA LYS A 90 12.67 20.68 24.67
C LYS A 90 11.29 20.10 24.96
N THR A 91 10.53 20.90 25.73
CA THR A 91 9.14 20.81 26.17
C THR A 91 8.13 20.67 25.03
N VAL A 92 8.18 19.56 24.31
CA VAL A 92 7.02 19.02 23.59
C VAL A 92 6.69 17.73 24.33
N GLU A 93 5.46 17.58 24.84
CA GLU A 93 5.01 16.32 25.43
C GLU A 93 5.05 15.23 24.36
N ARG A 94 6.19 14.57 24.26
CA ARG A 94 6.44 13.46 23.35
C ARG A 94 5.76 12.23 23.94
N ARG A 95 4.53 11.98 23.53
CA ARG A 95 3.73 10.81 23.92
C ARG A 95 3.68 9.81 22.77
N TRP A 96 3.67 8.51 23.08
CA TRP A 96 3.44 7.46 22.08
C TRP A 96 2.00 7.53 21.58
N ILE A 97 1.77 7.27 20.29
CA ILE A 97 0.42 7.32 19.73
C ILE A 97 -0.46 6.24 20.36
N LYS A 98 0.09 5.04 20.60
CA LYS A 98 -0.58 3.96 21.33
C LYS A 98 -0.99 4.32 22.76
N ASP A 99 -0.32 5.28 23.39
CA ASP A 99 -0.55 5.65 24.79
C ASP A 99 -1.57 6.79 24.92
N ILE A 100 -2.06 7.37 23.82
CA ILE A 100 -3.08 8.42 23.84
C ILE A 100 -4.40 7.82 24.36
N VAL A 101 -4.83 8.27 25.53
CA VAL A 101 -6.12 7.89 26.12
C VAL A 101 -6.89 9.18 26.30
N ALA A 102 -8.02 9.29 25.59
CA ALA A 102 -8.81 10.49 25.55
C ALA A 102 -10.30 10.16 25.78
N ASP A 103 -10.82 10.62 26.90
CA ASP A 103 -12.24 10.61 27.23
C ASP A 103 -12.93 11.79 26.53
N GLY A 104 -13.89 11.51 25.66
CA GLY A 104 -14.66 12.51 24.91
C GLY A 104 -15.59 13.37 25.77
N SER A 105 -15.79 13.03 27.06
CA SER A 105 -16.54 13.86 28.01
C SER A 105 -15.72 14.97 28.66
N LEU A 106 -14.38 14.92 28.51
CA LEU A 106 -13.45 15.85 29.14
C LEU A 106 -13.03 16.95 28.15
N PRO A 107 -13.35 18.24 28.41
CA PRO A 107 -13.05 19.34 27.48
C PRO A 107 -11.57 19.49 27.13
N GLU A 108 -10.67 19.16 28.06
CA GLU A 108 -9.22 19.21 27.85
C GLU A 108 -8.74 18.29 26.73
N HIS A 109 -9.40 17.15 26.51
CA HIS A 109 -9.04 16.20 25.46
C HIS A 109 -9.50 16.65 24.06
N HIS A 110 -10.36 17.67 23.97
CA HIS A 110 -10.78 18.31 22.72
C HIS A 110 -9.97 19.58 22.42
N HIS A 111 -9.02 19.95 23.28
CA HIS A 111 -8.22 21.14 23.07
C HIS A 111 -7.38 21.01 21.79
N VAL A 112 -7.44 22.05 20.96
CA VAL A 112 -6.56 22.25 19.81
C VAL A 112 -5.90 23.63 19.94
N PRO A 113 -4.59 23.75 19.68
CA PRO A 113 -3.91 25.04 19.71
C PRO A 113 -4.41 25.96 18.59
N GLU A 114 -4.30 27.28 18.78
CA GLU A 114 -4.59 28.27 17.74
C GLU A 114 -3.66 28.08 16.54
N TYR A 115 -4.22 28.10 15.33
CA TYR A 115 -3.49 27.86 14.10
C TYR A 115 -3.93 28.81 12.99
N ASN A 116 -2.97 29.60 12.49
CA ASN A 116 -3.16 30.61 11.45
C ASN A 116 -2.52 30.19 10.11
N GLY A 117 -2.20 28.91 9.93
CA GLY A 117 -1.64 28.40 8.68
C GLY A 117 -2.70 28.01 7.66
N GLU A 118 -2.28 27.79 6.41
CA GLU A 118 -3.18 27.43 5.29
C GLU A 118 -3.42 25.91 5.14
N GLY A 119 -2.79 25.09 5.98
CA GLY A 119 -2.92 23.63 5.94
C GLY A 119 -4.05 23.10 6.82
N GLY A 120 -4.02 21.79 7.06
CA GLY A 120 -4.94 21.12 7.98
C GLY A 120 -4.84 21.65 9.41
N GLN A 121 -6.00 21.84 10.05
CA GLN A 121 -6.08 22.28 11.44
C GLN A 121 -5.41 21.29 12.41
N PRO A 122 -4.85 21.75 13.54
CA PRO A 122 -4.27 20.86 14.57
C PRO A 122 -5.27 19.86 15.11
N TRP A 123 -4.81 18.66 15.42
CA TRP A 123 -5.64 17.57 15.96
C TRP A 123 -5.57 17.57 17.49
N SER A 124 -6.69 17.25 18.13
CA SER A 124 -6.79 17.01 19.56
C SER A 124 -6.47 15.54 19.91
N ASP A 125 -6.15 15.28 21.18
CA ASP A 125 -5.92 13.93 21.69
C ASP A 125 -7.14 13.02 21.47
N PHE A 126 -8.35 13.56 21.62
CA PHE A 126 -9.58 12.82 21.35
C PHE A 126 -9.72 12.41 19.89
N GLU A 127 -9.50 13.33 18.96
CA GLU A 127 -9.53 13.05 17.52
C GLU A 127 -8.50 11.98 17.14
N MET A 128 -7.28 12.10 17.66
CA MET A 128 -6.20 11.13 17.43
C MET A 128 -6.57 9.74 17.98
N ALA A 129 -7.09 9.65 19.21
CA ALA A 129 -7.47 8.38 19.83
C ALA A 129 -8.59 7.68 19.04
N VAL A 130 -9.64 8.42 18.67
CA VAL A 130 -10.78 7.88 17.91
C VAL A 130 -10.31 7.34 16.56
N VAL A 131 -9.55 8.13 15.80
CA VAL A 131 -9.08 7.73 14.46
C VAL A 131 -8.09 6.56 14.55
N ARG A 132 -7.16 6.59 15.51
CA ARG A 132 -6.23 5.48 15.77
C ARG A 132 -6.98 4.18 16.00
N ASP A 133 -8.02 4.19 16.83
CA ASP A 133 -8.72 2.96 17.19
C ASP A 133 -9.48 2.37 15.99
N ILE A 134 -9.99 3.20 15.08
CA ILE A 134 -10.58 2.76 13.79
C ILE A 134 -9.52 2.10 12.92
N LEU A 135 -8.37 2.75 12.76
CA LEU A 135 -7.25 2.26 11.96
C LEU A 135 -6.76 0.91 12.48
N LEU A 136 -6.50 0.83 13.79
CA LEU A 136 -6.04 -0.40 14.46
C LEU A 136 -7.04 -1.53 14.30
N PHE A 137 -8.34 -1.24 14.43
CA PHE A 137 -9.38 -2.24 14.25
C PHE A 137 -9.28 -2.92 12.87
N GLU A 138 -9.13 -2.15 11.78
CA GLU A 138 -9.03 -2.73 10.44
C GLU A 138 -7.66 -3.39 10.18
N MET A 139 -6.56 -2.74 10.58
CA MET A 139 -5.20 -3.29 10.41
C MET A 139 -5.03 -4.67 11.04
N ARG A 140 -5.65 -4.90 12.21
CA ARG A 140 -5.58 -6.16 12.96
C ARG A 140 -6.38 -7.30 12.33
N GLN A 141 -7.30 -7.00 11.41
CA GLN A 141 -8.05 -8.01 10.67
C GLN A 141 -7.29 -8.52 9.44
N ALA A 142 -6.15 -7.88 9.11
CA ALA A 142 -5.42 -8.23 7.90
C ALA A 142 -4.89 -9.67 7.97
N SER A 143 -4.97 -10.40 6.86
CA SER A 143 -4.47 -11.76 6.67
C SER A 143 -3.93 -11.94 5.26
N SER A 144 -3.37 -13.11 4.94
CA SER A 144 -2.89 -13.39 3.57
C SER A 144 -4.03 -13.42 2.53
N GLY A 145 -5.29 -13.53 2.96
CA GLY A 145 -6.47 -13.45 2.10
C GLY A 145 -7.21 -12.11 2.14
N LEU A 146 -6.80 -11.18 3.02
CA LEU A 146 -7.44 -9.89 3.24
C LEU A 146 -6.38 -8.88 3.70
N ASP A 147 -5.68 -8.22 2.79
CA ASP A 147 -4.57 -7.31 3.11
C ASP A 147 -4.68 -5.93 2.45
N GLU A 148 -5.86 -5.58 1.95
CA GLU A 148 -6.23 -4.29 1.38
C GLU A 148 -6.06 -3.13 2.37
N LEU A 149 -6.34 -3.39 3.65
CA LEU A 149 -6.21 -2.44 4.77
C LEU A 149 -5.16 -2.92 5.78
N SER A 150 -4.04 -3.46 5.29
CA SER A 150 -2.95 -3.94 6.15
C SER A 150 -2.00 -2.82 6.60
N ILE A 151 -1.23 -3.10 7.66
CA ILE A 151 -0.13 -2.24 8.15
C ILE A 151 0.77 -1.77 6.99
N ALA A 152 1.15 -2.69 6.10
CA ALA A 152 2.00 -2.38 4.96
C ALA A 152 1.36 -1.37 3.98
N LYS A 153 0.04 -1.41 3.78
CA LYS A 153 -0.66 -0.45 2.90
C LYS A 153 -0.70 0.95 3.50
N PHE A 154 -0.89 1.06 4.80
CA PHE A 154 -0.88 2.35 5.51
C PHE A 154 0.53 2.93 5.68
N ILE A 155 1.59 2.12 5.61
CA ILE A 155 2.98 2.61 5.49
C ILE A 155 3.30 3.03 4.06
N ARG A 156 2.89 2.21 3.07
CA ARG A 156 3.16 2.46 1.65
C ARG A 156 2.45 3.71 1.14
N LEU A 157 1.18 3.93 1.51
CA LEU A 157 0.40 5.04 0.95
C LEU A 157 1.06 6.41 1.20
N PRO A 158 1.47 6.80 2.42
CA PRO A 158 2.11 8.10 2.63
C PRO A 158 3.50 8.22 2.00
N PHE A 159 4.20 7.11 1.78
CA PHE A 159 5.43 7.13 0.98
C PHE A 159 5.14 7.54 -0.48
N HIS A 160 4.08 6.97 -1.05
CA HIS A 160 3.64 7.29 -2.42
C HIS A 160 3.05 8.71 -2.53
N ASP A 161 2.27 9.15 -1.55
CA ASP A 161 1.77 10.53 -1.44
C ASP A 161 2.94 11.54 -1.47
N CYS A 162 4.08 11.16 -0.89
CA CYS A 162 5.29 11.97 -0.86
C CYS A 162 6.20 11.85 -2.09
N LEU A 163 5.81 11.15 -3.17
CA LEU A 163 6.57 11.19 -4.41
C LEU A 163 6.41 12.54 -5.10
N HIS A 164 7.52 13.17 -5.47
CA HIS A 164 7.49 14.43 -6.22
C HIS A 164 6.75 14.28 -7.56
N TYR A 165 5.98 15.31 -7.93
CA TYR A 165 5.35 15.38 -9.23
C TYR A 165 6.38 15.73 -10.33
N GLN A 166 6.22 15.17 -11.51
CA GLN A 166 7.09 15.45 -12.66
C GLN A 166 7.02 16.93 -13.04
N GLY A 167 8.17 17.59 -13.07
CA GLY A 167 8.30 19.00 -13.47
C GLY A 167 7.81 20.00 -12.42
N ASP A 168 7.51 19.56 -11.20
CA ASP A 168 7.12 20.41 -10.08
C ASP A 168 8.21 20.34 -8.99
N GLU A 169 8.73 21.49 -8.58
CA GLU A 169 9.62 21.61 -7.41
C GLU A 169 8.81 21.82 -6.12
N THR A 170 7.50 22.11 -6.23
CA THR A 170 6.60 22.28 -5.10
C THR A 170 6.02 20.94 -4.67
N GLY A 171 6.00 20.75 -3.35
CA GLY A 171 6.06 19.45 -2.69
C GLY A 171 4.89 18.50 -2.95
N SER A 172 5.21 17.24 -2.67
CA SER A 172 4.33 16.09 -2.47
C SER A 172 3.91 15.99 -0.99
N CYS A 173 3.26 14.90 -0.59
CA CYS A 173 2.64 14.68 0.73
C CYS A 173 1.38 15.53 0.94
N ASP A 174 0.54 15.63 -0.10
CA ASP A 174 -0.61 16.52 -0.18
C ASP A 174 -1.96 15.77 -0.17
N GLY A 175 -1.96 14.52 0.29
CA GLY A 175 -3.19 13.72 0.45
C GLY A 175 -3.79 13.27 -0.88
N CYS A 176 -2.96 13.19 -1.92
CA CYS A 176 -3.38 12.90 -3.28
C CYS A 176 -2.37 11.99 -3.98
N ILE A 177 -2.88 11.08 -4.81
CA ILE A 177 -2.05 10.24 -5.66
C ILE A 177 -2.59 10.19 -7.08
N ASN A 178 -1.72 9.93 -8.03
CA ASN A 178 -2.10 9.67 -9.40
C ASN A 178 -2.90 8.36 -9.49
N TRP A 179 -4.09 8.43 -10.10
CA TRP A 179 -5.01 7.29 -10.14
C TRP A 179 -4.78 6.34 -11.33
N GLU A 180 -3.80 6.62 -12.18
CA GLU A 180 -3.42 5.77 -13.32
C GLU A 180 -3.06 4.36 -12.82
N ASN A 181 -3.79 3.37 -13.32
CA ASN A 181 -3.59 1.95 -13.02
C ASN A 181 -3.67 1.53 -11.54
N VAL A 182 -4.25 2.35 -10.65
CA VAL A 182 -4.41 2.03 -9.20
C VAL A 182 -5.20 0.74 -8.93
N GLY A 183 -6.13 0.40 -9.82
CA GLY A 183 -6.97 -0.79 -9.74
C GLY A 183 -6.55 -1.91 -10.69
N PHE A 184 -5.40 -1.80 -11.35
CA PHE A 184 -5.00 -2.74 -12.40
C PHE A 184 -4.78 -4.15 -11.84
N ARG A 185 -5.34 -5.15 -12.53
CA ARG A 185 -5.15 -6.57 -12.20
C ARG A 185 -4.81 -7.37 -13.45
N HIS A 186 -3.85 -8.28 -13.31
CA HIS A 186 -3.51 -9.27 -14.32
C HIS A 186 -4.61 -10.33 -14.36
N GLU A 187 -5.32 -10.37 -15.48
CA GLU A 187 -6.37 -11.34 -15.77
C GLU A 187 -6.00 -12.20 -16.99
N GLY A 188 -6.79 -13.26 -17.23
CA GLY A 188 -6.58 -14.16 -18.36
C GLY A 188 -5.31 -15.01 -18.28
N ARG A 189 -5.07 -15.77 -19.36
CA ARG A 189 -3.91 -16.65 -19.48
C ARG A 189 -2.64 -15.85 -19.80
N VAL A 190 -1.47 -16.37 -19.44
CA VAL A 190 -0.18 -15.70 -19.71
C VAL A 190 0.01 -15.52 -21.20
N GLU A 191 -0.41 -16.50 -21.98
CA GLU A 191 -0.38 -16.52 -23.43
C GLU A 191 -1.28 -15.46 -24.05
N GLU A 192 -2.20 -14.82 -23.32
CA GLU A 192 -3.09 -13.78 -23.84
C GLU A 192 -2.54 -12.37 -23.54
N ARG A 193 -1.48 -12.25 -22.74
CA ARG A 193 -0.88 -10.98 -22.34
C ARG A 193 0.09 -10.51 -23.44
N ASN A 194 -0.32 -9.48 -24.17
CA ASN A 194 0.43 -8.95 -25.32
C ASN A 194 1.47 -7.87 -24.96
N TYR A 195 1.71 -7.61 -23.67
CA TYR A 195 2.67 -6.62 -23.21
C TYR A 195 4.04 -7.27 -22.98
N GLU A 196 5.09 -6.63 -23.50
CA GLU A 196 6.47 -6.90 -23.08
C GLU A 196 6.72 -6.35 -21.66
N ASP A 197 7.84 -6.73 -21.03
CA ASP A 197 8.12 -6.33 -19.63
C ASP A 197 8.30 -4.81 -19.45
N TYR A 198 8.81 -4.10 -20.47
CA TYR A 198 8.92 -2.64 -20.44
C TYR A 198 7.59 -1.94 -20.79
N GLU A 199 6.60 -2.66 -21.30
CA GLU A 199 5.28 -2.14 -21.71
C GLU A 199 4.22 -2.34 -20.62
N ARG A 200 4.65 -2.70 -19.41
CA ARG A 200 3.75 -3.06 -18.33
C ARG A 200 2.94 -1.84 -17.91
N PRO A 201 1.60 -1.94 -17.92
CA PRO A 201 0.74 -0.82 -17.53
C PRO A 201 0.84 -0.50 -16.03
N SER A 202 1.26 -1.44 -15.19
CA SER A 202 1.41 -1.21 -13.75
C SER A 202 2.65 -1.89 -13.17
N PRO A 203 3.83 -1.28 -13.31
CA PRO A 203 5.01 -1.65 -12.53
C PRO A 203 4.70 -1.64 -11.02
N SER A 204 5.46 -2.41 -10.25
CA SER A 204 5.35 -2.49 -8.79
C SER A 204 5.64 -1.18 -8.06
N SER A 205 6.27 -0.22 -8.73
CA SER A 205 6.57 1.11 -8.24
C SER A 205 5.41 2.11 -8.35
N THR A 206 4.32 1.78 -9.05
CA THR A 206 3.15 2.68 -9.18
C THR A 206 2.25 2.64 -7.94
N ASN A 207 1.16 3.41 -7.97
CA ASN A 207 0.14 3.45 -6.92
C ASN A 207 -0.81 2.22 -6.91
N ASN A 208 -0.56 1.19 -7.73
CA ASN A 208 -1.45 0.04 -7.83
C ASN A 208 -1.62 -0.72 -6.50
N GLY A 209 -2.87 -1.04 -6.20
CA GLY A 209 -3.28 -1.71 -4.97
C GLY A 209 -3.34 -0.81 -3.74
N LEU A 210 -3.24 0.52 -3.88
CA LEU A 210 -3.48 1.48 -2.79
C LEU A 210 -4.91 2.02 -2.76
N GLY A 211 -5.72 1.71 -3.77
CA GLY A 211 -7.08 2.25 -3.91
C GLY A 211 -7.96 2.02 -2.67
N ASP A 212 -7.97 0.81 -2.11
CA ASP A 212 -8.77 0.49 -0.93
C ASP A 212 -8.33 1.27 0.32
N ALA A 213 -7.03 1.48 0.51
CA ALA A 213 -6.51 2.26 1.63
C ALA A 213 -6.89 3.74 1.50
N VAL A 214 -6.74 4.34 0.30
CA VAL A 214 -7.16 5.72 0.02
C VAL A 214 -8.66 5.90 0.28
N ASN A 215 -9.45 4.98 -0.25
CA ASN A 215 -10.90 4.94 -0.12
C ASN A 215 -11.36 4.83 1.35
N PHE A 216 -10.68 4.00 2.14
CA PHE A 216 -10.96 3.86 3.57
C PHE A 216 -10.58 5.11 4.37
N LEU A 217 -9.45 5.74 4.06
CA LEU A 217 -9.07 7.01 4.70
C LEU A 217 -10.02 8.15 4.29
N GLU A 218 -10.53 8.18 3.05
CA GLU A 218 -11.58 9.11 2.64
C GLU A 218 -12.87 8.91 3.42
N TYR A 219 -13.24 7.65 3.66
CA TYR A 219 -14.36 7.32 4.52
C TYR A 219 -14.16 7.86 5.93
N ILE A 220 -13.00 7.63 6.57
CA ILE A 220 -12.70 8.20 7.90
C ILE A 220 -12.72 9.73 7.87
N PHE A 221 -12.21 10.34 6.81
CA PHE A 221 -12.13 11.79 6.66
C PHE A 221 -13.51 12.47 6.69
N THR A 222 -14.51 11.80 6.10
CA THR A 222 -15.88 12.30 5.97
C THR A 222 -16.84 11.71 7.00
N LEU A 223 -16.44 10.67 7.74
CA LEU A 223 -17.24 10.00 8.75
C LEU A 223 -17.66 10.97 9.87
N ASP A 224 -18.95 10.95 10.24
CA ASP A 224 -19.45 11.64 11.44
C ASP A 224 -18.93 10.93 12.71
N LEU A 225 -17.84 11.47 13.24
CA LEU A 225 -17.19 11.03 14.47
C LEU A 225 -17.89 11.59 15.72
N GLY A 226 -18.63 12.69 15.59
CA GLY A 226 -19.36 13.32 16.68
C GLY A 226 -20.58 12.53 17.15
N LYS A 227 -21.27 11.86 16.24
CA LYS A 227 -22.41 10.98 16.54
C LYS A 227 -22.02 9.49 16.57
N SER A 228 -20.80 9.18 17.01
CA SER A 228 -20.25 7.81 17.00
C SER A 228 -20.22 7.13 18.39
N TRP A 229 -19.34 6.14 18.59
CA TRP A 229 -19.15 5.46 19.89
C TRP A 229 -18.60 6.39 20.97
N GLY A 230 -17.84 7.43 20.59
CA GLY A 230 -17.24 8.38 21.53
C GLY A 230 -18.25 9.21 22.32
N SER A 231 -19.46 9.41 21.76
CA SER A 231 -20.56 10.16 22.38
C SER A 231 -21.68 9.26 22.93
N LYS A 232 -21.46 7.93 22.96
CA LYS A 232 -22.48 6.90 23.30
C LYS A 232 -23.73 6.93 22.41
N CYS A 233 -23.71 7.68 21.30
CA CYS A 233 -24.80 7.67 20.34
C CYS A 233 -25.01 6.26 19.80
N TRP A 234 -23.91 5.57 19.47
CA TRP A 234 -23.93 4.21 18.94
C TRP A 234 -23.09 3.22 19.76
N LEU A 235 -23.43 1.95 19.63
CA LEU A 235 -22.74 0.80 20.18
C LEU A 235 -22.26 -0.09 19.04
N LYS A 236 -20.98 -0.49 19.07
CA LYS A 236 -20.38 -1.48 18.15
C LYS A 236 -19.50 -2.45 18.94
N PRO A 237 -19.71 -3.77 18.81
CA PRO A 237 -20.90 -4.37 18.23
C PRO A 237 -22.12 -4.20 19.12
N GLY A 238 -23.17 -3.62 18.57
CA GLY A 238 -24.40 -3.28 19.27
C GLY A 238 -25.64 -3.88 18.61
N ALA A 239 -26.66 -4.12 19.44
CA ALA A 239 -28.00 -4.48 19.00
C ALA A 239 -29.04 -3.67 19.77
N VAL A 240 -30.24 -3.55 19.20
CA VAL A 240 -31.40 -3.00 19.89
C VAL A 240 -32.26 -4.16 20.39
N SER A 241 -32.63 -4.15 21.68
CA SER A 241 -33.39 -5.23 22.33
C SER A 241 -34.65 -4.72 23.01
N GLY A 242 -35.67 -5.58 23.11
CA GLY A 242 -36.96 -5.31 23.75
C GLY A 242 -38.13 -6.00 23.03
N ASN A 243 -39.33 -5.93 23.61
CA ASN A 243 -40.54 -6.54 23.06
C ASN A 243 -41.23 -5.59 22.07
N ASN A 244 -41.63 -6.09 20.89
CA ASN A 244 -42.30 -5.28 19.85
C ASN A 244 -41.55 -4.00 19.44
N ILE A 245 -40.22 -4.04 19.52
CA ILE A 245 -39.35 -2.90 19.25
C ILE A 245 -39.11 -2.65 17.76
N HIS A 246 -39.18 -3.69 16.93
CA HIS A 246 -38.92 -3.58 15.52
C HIS A 246 -40.10 -2.89 14.83
N LEU A 247 -39.80 -1.92 13.97
CA LEU A 247 -40.79 -1.44 13.02
C LEU A 247 -40.99 -2.54 11.98
N VAL A 248 -42.20 -3.14 11.99
CA VAL A 248 -42.53 -4.43 11.36
C VAL A 248 -42.02 -4.54 9.92
N ASN A 249 -42.13 -3.48 9.13
CA ASN A 249 -41.65 -3.47 7.74
C ASN A 249 -40.14 -3.75 7.67
N THR A 250 -39.36 -3.01 8.45
CA THR A 250 -37.88 -3.12 8.45
C THR A 250 -37.35 -4.40 9.10
N ARG A 251 -38.21 -5.16 9.79
CA ARG A 251 -37.86 -6.49 10.32
C ARG A 251 -37.67 -7.51 9.20
N TYR A 252 -38.58 -7.50 8.23
CA TYR A 252 -38.62 -8.46 7.13
C TYR A 252 -37.99 -7.89 5.85
N GLU A 253 -38.18 -6.58 5.61
CA GLU A 253 -37.68 -5.84 4.44
C GLU A 253 -36.84 -4.64 4.92
N PRO A 254 -35.57 -4.87 5.30
CA PRO A 254 -34.68 -3.78 5.72
C PRO A 254 -34.30 -2.88 4.54
N PHE A 255 -34.09 -1.59 4.81
CA PHE A 255 -33.51 -0.68 3.81
C PHE A 255 -32.07 -1.08 3.53
N LEU A 256 -31.68 -1.15 2.26
CA LEU A 256 -30.28 -1.36 1.90
C LEU A 256 -29.60 0.00 1.80
N VAL A 257 -28.67 0.26 2.72
CA VAL A 257 -27.94 1.52 2.81
C VAL A 257 -26.46 1.30 2.54
N SER A 258 -25.81 2.32 1.99
CA SER A 258 -24.37 2.37 1.71
C SER A 258 -23.54 2.85 2.90
N ASN A 259 -24.16 3.59 3.83
CA ASN A 259 -23.51 4.14 5.01
C ASN A 259 -24.49 4.29 6.19
N THR A 260 -23.97 4.64 7.37
CA THR A 260 -24.79 4.78 8.58
C THR A 260 -25.73 5.99 8.53
N GLU A 261 -25.31 7.07 7.88
CA GLU A 261 -26.09 8.32 7.81
C GLU A 261 -27.39 8.14 7.02
N GLU A 262 -27.35 7.38 5.92
CA GLU A 262 -28.57 6.97 5.20
C GLU A 262 -29.55 6.22 6.13
N CYS A 263 -29.05 5.33 6.99
CA CYS A 263 -29.89 4.59 7.94
C CYS A 263 -30.52 5.53 9.00
N ILE A 264 -29.75 6.52 9.47
CA ILE A 264 -30.26 7.55 10.37
C ILE A 264 -31.36 8.35 9.68
N ASN A 265 -31.14 8.79 8.45
CA ASN A 265 -32.13 9.55 7.67
C ASN A 265 -33.41 8.75 7.43
N HIS A 266 -33.29 7.44 7.17
CA HIS A 266 -34.46 6.55 7.13
C HIS A 266 -35.18 6.48 8.48
N CYS A 267 -34.46 6.43 9.60
CA CYS A 267 -35.09 6.47 10.92
C CYS A 267 -35.80 7.80 11.18
N LEU A 268 -35.13 8.94 10.94
CA LEU A 268 -35.68 10.28 11.14
C LEU A 268 -36.92 10.55 10.27
N SER A 269 -37.00 9.94 9.10
CA SER A 269 -38.17 10.02 8.20
C SER A 269 -39.27 9.01 8.51
N THR A 270 -39.04 8.08 9.44
CA THR A 270 -40.01 7.04 9.81
C THR A 270 -40.67 7.35 11.15
N THR A 271 -42.01 7.38 11.17
CA THR A 271 -42.79 7.60 12.39
C THR A 271 -42.47 6.55 13.47
N ASP A 272 -42.40 7.00 14.73
CA ASP A 272 -42.06 6.20 15.91
C ASP A 272 -40.65 5.60 15.94
N CYS A 273 -39.81 5.83 14.92
CA CYS A 273 -38.43 5.37 14.95
C CYS A 273 -37.62 6.17 15.98
N LYS A 274 -36.79 5.48 16.76
CA LYS A 274 -35.81 6.08 17.66
C LYS A 274 -34.43 5.47 17.46
N TYR A 275 -34.38 4.14 17.40
CA TYR A 275 -33.13 3.41 17.27
C TYR A 275 -33.03 2.76 15.89
N PHE A 276 -31.81 2.51 15.45
CA PHE A 276 -31.55 1.77 14.23
C PHE A 276 -30.45 0.73 14.46
N THR A 277 -30.39 -0.26 13.57
CA THR A 277 -29.20 -1.09 13.43
C THR A 277 -28.76 -1.13 11.98
N VAL A 278 -27.46 -0.99 11.75
CA VAL A 278 -26.84 -1.12 10.43
C VAL A 278 -25.58 -1.96 10.57
N PRO A 279 -25.26 -2.86 9.62
CA PRO A 279 -23.94 -3.49 9.63
C PRO A 279 -22.86 -2.44 9.38
N HIS A 280 -21.72 -2.63 10.01
CA HIS A 280 -20.51 -1.89 9.75
C HIS A 280 -20.02 -2.25 8.34
N GLN A 281 -20.25 -1.32 7.41
CA GLN A 281 -19.84 -1.43 6.02
C GLN A 281 -18.31 -1.35 5.95
N ARG A 282 -17.65 -2.41 5.48
CA ARG A 282 -16.18 -2.49 5.38
C ARG A 282 -15.63 -1.95 4.06
N PHE A 283 -16.49 -1.73 3.07
CA PHE A 283 -16.09 -1.38 1.70
C PHE A 283 -16.99 -0.26 1.17
N LEU A 284 -16.43 0.60 0.33
CA LEU A 284 -17.12 1.75 -0.27
C LEU A 284 -18.35 1.40 -1.13
N TYR A 285 -18.58 0.12 -1.43
CA TYR A 285 -19.72 -0.35 -2.22
C TYR A 285 -20.52 -1.45 -1.51
N ALA A 286 -20.23 -1.70 -0.23
CA ALA A 286 -21.01 -2.64 0.55
C ALA A 286 -22.35 -1.98 0.90
N ASN A 287 -23.43 -2.64 0.53
CA ASN A 287 -24.76 -2.31 1.01
C ASN A 287 -25.14 -3.26 2.13
N GLY A 288 -25.93 -2.78 3.06
CA GLY A 288 -26.24 -3.54 4.26
C GLY A 288 -27.62 -3.21 4.82
N PRO A 289 -28.27 -4.19 5.47
CA PRO A 289 -29.61 -4.01 5.98
C PRO A 289 -29.65 -3.03 7.16
N CYS A 290 -30.23 -1.86 6.93
CA CYS A 290 -30.70 -0.94 7.95
C CYS A 290 -32.06 -1.39 8.48
N ARG A 291 -32.12 -1.66 9.79
CA ARG A 291 -33.36 -1.98 10.51
C ARG A 291 -33.70 -0.87 11.48
N LEU A 292 -34.98 -0.59 11.62
CA LEU A 292 -35.49 0.51 12.43
C LEU A 292 -36.28 0.00 13.62
N PHE A 293 -36.18 0.73 14.73
CA PHE A 293 -36.72 0.34 16.01
C PHE A 293 -37.35 1.53 16.71
N ASN A 294 -38.43 1.28 17.45
CA ASN A 294 -39.14 2.32 18.17
C ASN A 294 -38.51 2.68 19.52
N TYR A 295 -39.08 3.69 20.19
CA TYR A 295 -38.62 4.23 21.46
C TYR A 295 -38.63 3.24 22.64
N THR A 296 -39.30 2.09 22.52
CA THR A 296 -39.30 1.04 23.56
C THR A 296 -38.05 0.15 23.49
N GLY A 297 -37.23 0.30 22.44
CA GLY A 297 -35.96 -0.38 22.30
C GLY A 297 -34.91 0.09 23.30
N THR A 298 -33.90 -0.74 23.54
CA THR A 298 -32.72 -0.35 24.31
C THR A 298 -31.43 -0.74 23.59
N MET A 299 -30.55 0.24 23.44
CA MET A 299 -29.11 0.16 23.13
C MET A 299 -28.40 -0.93 23.94
N ARG A 300 -27.88 -2.03 23.37
CA ARG A 300 -27.02 -2.97 24.12
C ARG A 300 -25.77 -3.37 23.36
N GLN A 301 -24.64 -3.36 24.05
CA GLN A 301 -23.40 -3.94 23.57
C GLN A 301 -23.57 -5.46 23.52
N THR A 302 -23.26 -6.07 22.39
CA THR A 302 -23.34 -7.52 22.23
C THR A 302 -22.07 -8.19 22.76
N THR A 303 -22.18 -9.45 23.18
CA THR A 303 -21.07 -10.24 23.73
C THR A 303 -20.08 -10.73 22.68
N SER A 304 -20.39 -10.59 21.38
CA SER A 304 -19.50 -11.03 20.30
C SER A 304 -18.43 -9.97 20.03
N PRO A 305 -17.13 -10.23 20.27
CA PRO A 305 -16.06 -9.25 20.01
C PRO A 305 -15.91 -8.93 18.51
N THR A 306 -16.39 -9.83 17.65
CA THR A 306 -16.31 -9.74 16.18
C THR A 306 -17.61 -9.28 15.54
N GLY A 307 -18.62 -8.93 16.36
CA GLY A 307 -19.90 -8.46 15.87
C GLY A 307 -19.70 -7.26 14.94
N ARG A 308 -20.45 -7.23 13.84
CA ARG A 308 -20.38 -6.15 12.86
C ARG A 308 -21.58 -5.22 12.91
N LEU A 309 -22.54 -5.48 13.78
CA LEU A 309 -23.75 -4.68 13.84
C LEU A 309 -23.50 -3.43 14.68
N ILE A 310 -23.88 -2.28 14.16
CA ILE A 310 -23.95 -1.01 14.89
C ILE A 310 -25.40 -0.87 15.35
N ALA A 311 -25.61 -0.54 16.62
CA ALA A 311 -26.90 -0.06 17.13
C ALA A 311 -26.76 1.41 17.48
N GLY A 312 -27.68 2.25 17.04
CA GLY A 312 -27.60 3.69 17.24
C GLY A 312 -28.92 4.35 17.62
N ASP A 313 -28.83 5.47 18.34
CA ASP A 313 -29.94 6.42 18.53
C ASP A 313 -29.94 7.45 17.39
N ALA A 314 -31.02 7.47 16.60
CA ALA A 314 -31.17 8.41 15.48
C ALA A 314 -31.38 9.85 15.97
N HIS A 315 -31.85 10.04 17.21
CA HIS A 315 -32.13 11.34 17.82
C HIS A 315 -30.99 11.78 18.74
N CYS A 316 -29.78 11.26 18.54
CA CYS A 316 -28.65 11.63 19.39
C CYS A 316 -28.36 13.14 19.31
N GLU A 317 -28.35 13.80 20.47
CA GLU A 317 -28.11 15.24 20.62
C GLU A 317 -26.63 15.63 20.55
N ALA A 318 -25.72 14.65 20.41
CA ALA A 318 -24.30 14.93 20.27
C ALA A 318 -24.03 15.77 19.02
N GLU A 319 -23.11 16.73 19.14
CA GLU A 319 -22.66 17.55 18.03
C GLU A 319 -22.07 16.68 16.92
N SER A 320 -22.57 16.85 15.69
CA SER A 320 -22.05 16.15 14.51
C SER A 320 -20.76 16.82 14.05
N TRP A 321 -19.74 16.01 13.77
CA TRP A 321 -18.49 16.51 13.21
C TRP A 321 -17.69 15.40 12.54
N SER A 322 -16.90 15.75 11.53
CA SER A 322 -15.92 14.89 10.87
C SER A 322 -14.54 15.56 10.85
N LEU A 323 -13.51 14.84 10.42
CA LEU A 323 -12.19 15.44 10.21
C LEU A 323 -12.28 16.57 9.17
N GLN A 324 -13.04 16.36 8.10
CA GLN A 324 -13.30 17.36 7.08
C GLN A 324 -13.99 18.61 7.65
N SER A 325 -15.08 18.44 8.43
CA SER A 325 -15.85 19.59 8.95
C SER A 325 -15.06 20.43 9.96
N ARG A 326 -14.08 19.81 10.63
CA ARG A 326 -13.14 20.48 11.55
C ARG A 326 -11.88 21.01 10.86
N GLY A 327 -11.84 21.01 9.53
CA GLY A 327 -10.76 21.58 8.75
C GLY A 327 -9.45 20.79 8.83
N LYS A 328 -9.48 19.51 9.21
CA LYS A 328 -8.30 18.64 9.07
C LYS A 328 -8.04 18.38 7.59
N SER A 329 -6.81 17.99 7.24
CA SER A 329 -6.44 17.59 5.87
C SER A 329 -6.34 16.07 5.73
N ARG A 330 -6.57 15.56 4.51
CA ARG A 330 -6.28 14.18 4.13
C ARG A 330 -4.80 13.88 4.28
N ALA A 331 -3.95 14.82 3.89
CA ALA A 331 -2.51 14.71 4.01
C ALA A 331 -2.07 14.41 5.46
N ASP A 332 -2.67 15.10 6.44
CA ASP A 332 -2.41 14.82 7.87
C ASP A 332 -2.96 13.46 8.31
N LEU A 333 -4.16 13.08 7.85
CA LEU A 333 -4.76 11.78 8.13
C LEU A 333 -3.89 10.62 7.59
N TRP A 334 -3.37 10.75 6.37
CA TRP A 334 -2.52 9.74 5.75
C TRP A 334 -1.21 9.60 6.51
N ALA A 335 -0.55 10.72 6.84
CA ALA A 335 0.64 10.72 7.68
C ALA A 335 0.39 10.09 9.05
N PHE A 336 -0.74 10.42 9.71
CA PHE A 336 -1.13 9.83 10.99
C PHE A 336 -1.31 8.31 10.89
N ALA A 337 -1.97 7.83 9.84
CA ALA A 337 -2.21 6.41 9.62
C ALA A 337 -0.91 5.59 9.48
N SER A 338 0.12 6.14 8.84
CA SER A 338 1.44 5.48 8.76
C SER A 338 2.11 5.38 10.13
N LEU A 339 2.07 6.43 10.95
CA LEU A 339 2.66 6.38 12.29
C LEU A 339 1.97 5.33 13.18
N VAL A 340 0.64 5.24 13.12
CA VAL A 340 -0.14 4.20 13.80
C VAL A 340 0.27 2.81 13.30
N ALA A 341 0.40 2.64 11.98
CA ALA A 341 0.76 1.37 11.37
C ALA A 341 2.15 0.88 11.80
N VAL A 342 3.14 1.77 11.88
CA VAL A 342 4.50 1.42 12.33
C VAL A 342 4.49 1.02 13.81
N GLU A 343 3.82 1.77 14.69
CA GLU A 343 3.71 1.40 16.10
C GLU A 343 3.02 0.04 16.29
N GLU A 344 1.93 -0.22 15.55
CA GLU A 344 1.23 -1.51 15.59
C GLU A 344 2.11 -2.65 15.06
N GLY A 345 2.84 -2.46 13.97
CA GLY A 345 3.76 -3.49 13.44
C GLY A 345 4.86 -3.87 14.43
N ILE A 346 5.38 -2.90 15.19
CA ILE A 346 6.35 -3.12 16.26
C ILE A 346 5.70 -3.80 17.46
N GLN A 347 4.52 -3.33 17.88
CA GLN A 347 3.77 -3.92 18.99
C GLN A 347 3.43 -5.37 18.73
N ARG A 348 3.00 -5.69 17.50
CA ARG A 348 2.77 -7.06 17.07
C ARG A 348 4.04 -7.88 17.22
N HIS A 349 5.14 -7.50 16.60
CA HIS A 349 6.43 -8.21 16.73
C HIS A 349 6.78 -8.50 18.21
N ASN A 350 6.62 -7.50 19.08
CA ASN A 350 6.88 -7.64 20.51
C ASN A 350 5.96 -8.66 21.20
N TYR A 351 4.68 -8.74 20.85
CA TYR A 351 3.80 -9.79 21.39
C TYR A 351 4.27 -11.21 21.02
N ALA A 352 4.75 -11.42 19.79
CA ALA A 352 5.31 -12.73 19.44
C ALA A 352 6.65 -13.00 20.14
N CYS A 353 7.44 -11.97 20.46
CA CYS A 353 8.64 -12.14 21.29
C CYS A 353 8.29 -12.67 22.69
N ASP A 354 7.13 -12.25 23.23
CA ASP A 354 6.59 -12.69 24.52
C ASP A 354 5.81 -14.02 24.44
N GLY A 355 5.74 -14.64 23.27
CA GLY A 355 5.06 -15.92 23.01
C GLY A 355 3.58 -15.80 22.60
N ASP A 356 3.01 -14.60 22.57
CA ASP A 356 1.66 -14.36 22.04
C ASP A 356 1.71 -14.11 20.51
N ARG A 357 1.86 -15.21 19.78
CA ARG A 357 2.02 -15.22 18.32
C ARG A 357 0.77 -14.83 17.53
N ARG A 358 -0.38 -14.63 18.19
CA ARG A 358 -1.66 -14.29 17.54
C ARG A 358 -2.29 -13.02 18.10
N SER A 359 -1.58 -12.30 18.96
CA SER A 359 -2.06 -11.05 19.55
C SER A 359 -2.38 -9.98 18.50
N PRO A 360 -3.29 -9.03 18.80
CA PRO A 360 -4.17 -8.96 19.97
C PRO A 360 -5.55 -9.62 19.79
N HIS A 361 -5.87 -10.14 18.60
CA HIS A 361 -7.23 -10.63 18.26
C HIS A 361 -7.24 -12.01 17.61
N ASN A 362 -6.39 -12.92 18.08
CA ASN A 362 -6.23 -14.25 17.48
C ASN A 362 -5.94 -14.16 15.96
N GLY A 363 -5.13 -13.18 15.57
CA GLY A 363 -4.79 -12.86 14.19
C GLY A 363 -3.94 -13.94 13.51
N PRO A 364 -3.39 -13.63 12.32
CA PRO A 364 -2.43 -14.51 11.66
C PRO A 364 -1.29 -14.86 12.60
N ILE A 365 -0.82 -16.11 12.54
CA ILE A 365 0.32 -16.52 13.35
C ILE A 365 1.58 -15.80 12.89
N MET A 366 2.38 -15.37 13.86
CA MET A 366 3.65 -14.71 13.64
C MET A 366 4.80 -15.48 14.24
N CYS A 367 5.75 -15.85 13.38
CA CYS A 367 6.95 -16.56 13.75
C CYS A 367 8.14 -15.60 13.72
N THR A 368 8.65 -15.25 14.91
CA THR A 368 9.82 -14.38 15.06
C THR A 368 11.08 -15.21 15.28
N GLN A 369 12.21 -14.71 14.79
CA GLN A 369 13.48 -15.46 14.78
C GLN A 369 14.06 -15.69 16.19
N PHE A 370 13.74 -14.80 17.13
CA PHE A 370 14.36 -14.72 18.45
C PHE A 370 13.33 -14.82 19.58
N GLU A 371 12.14 -15.39 19.32
CA GLU A 371 11.12 -15.59 20.36
C GLU A 371 11.70 -16.17 21.66
N GLY A 372 11.38 -15.53 22.78
CA GLY A 372 11.89 -15.89 24.11
C GLY A 372 13.32 -15.39 24.43
N GLU A 373 13.99 -14.70 23.50
CA GLU A 373 15.32 -14.11 23.74
C GLU A 373 15.22 -12.61 24.05
N ASP A 374 16.08 -12.10 24.94
CA ASP A 374 16.11 -10.70 25.40
C ASP A 374 16.26 -9.67 24.26
N GLN A 375 16.86 -10.09 23.14
CA GLN A 375 17.11 -9.27 21.95
C GLN A 375 15.93 -9.24 20.96
N CYS A 376 14.87 -10.01 21.20
CA CYS A 376 13.71 -10.04 20.32
C CYS A 376 12.89 -8.75 20.38
N PRO A 377 12.50 -8.25 21.57
CA PRO A 377 11.63 -7.08 21.65
C PRO A 377 12.31 -5.83 21.11
N ILE A 378 11.60 -5.10 20.27
CA ILE A 378 12.03 -3.81 19.73
C ILE A 378 11.64 -2.72 20.72
N LYS A 379 12.65 -2.05 21.24
CA LYS A 379 12.51 -0.86 22.08
C LYS A 379 12.77 0.37 21.22
N ILE A 380 11.72 1.11 20.92
CA ILE A 380 11.84 2.36 20.17
C ILE A 380 12.39 3.42 21.14
N PRO A 381 13.52 4.09 20.83
CA PRO A 381 14.18 4.99 21.77
C PRO A 381 13.45 6.32 21.99
N ARG A 382 12.52 6.67 21.09
CA ARG A 382 11.71 7.89 21.15
C ARG A 382 10.35 7.68 20.48
N PRO A 383 9.28 8.32 20.96
CA PRO A 383 7.99 8.28 20.28
C PRO A 383 8.05 8.96 18.91
N PHE A 384 7.10 8.59 18.05
CA PHE A 384 6.84 9.34 16.84
C PHE A 384 6.23 10.69 17.20
N VAL A 385 6.63 11.73 16.47
CA VAL A 385 6.05 13.06 16.61
C VAL A 385 5.09 13.27 15.46
N PHE A 386 3.79 13.23 15.76
CA PHE A 386 2.79 13.65 14.79
C PHE A 386 2.73 15.17 14.75
N LYS A 387 2.93 15.74 13.56
CA LYS A 387 2.75 17.17 13.28
C LYS A 387 1.67 17.32 12.24
N THR A 388 0.81 18.30 12.44
CA THR A 388 -0.30 18.65 11.56
C THR A 388 0.05 19.90 10.74
N GLY A 389 -0.83 20.29 9.83
CA GLY A 389 -0.67 21.47 8.98
C GLY A 389 -0.27 21.15 7.55
N ARG A 390 -0.31 19.87 7.11
CA ARG A 390 -0.17 19.56 5.69
C ARG A 390 -1.39 20.05 4.93
N LYS A 391 -1.17 20.58 3.73
CA LYS A 391 -2.22 21.09 2.85
C LYS A 391 -2.67 19.97 1.91
N ASP A 392 -3.98 19.84 1.70
CA ASP A 392 -4.50 18.95 0.68
C ASP A 392 -4.20 19.50 -0.72
N CYS A 393 -4.06 18.61 -1.70
CA CYS A 393 -3.91 19.01 -3.09
C CYS A 393 -5.14 19.80 -3.59
N ASN A 394 -4.92 20.69 -4.56
CA ASN A 394 -5.94 21.66 -5.01
C ASN A 394 -7.14 21.03 -5.76
N SER A 395 -7.14 19.72 -6.02
CA SER A 395 -8.22 19.07 -6.77
C SER A 395 -9.52 18.92 -5.98
N GLY A 396 -9.49 19.17 -4.66
CA GLY A 396 -10.63 18.92 -3.76
C GLY A 396 -10.97 17.43 -3.62
N SER A 397 -10.12 16.55 -4.15
CA SER A 397 -10.26 15.11 -4.23
C SER A 397 -8.98 14.46 -3.68
N ASN A 398 -9.01 13.16 -3.40
CA ASN A 398 -7.82 12.36 -3.05
C ASN A 398 -7.06 11.84 -4.29
N LYS A 399 -7.34 12.43 -5.46
CA LYS A 399 -6.79 12.03 -6.77
C LYS A 399 -6.20 13.24 -7.48
N THR A 400 -5.15 12.99 -8.23
CA THR A 400 -4.51 13.97 -9.11
C THR A 400 -4.23 13.36 -10.49
N GLU A 401 -4.14 14.22 -11.51
CA GLU A 401 -3.67 13.85 -12.85
C GLU A 401 -2.16 14.11 -13.01
N LYS A 402 -1.53 14.80 -12.05
CA LYS A 402 -0.08 15.01 -12.04
C LYS A 402 0.62 13.66 -11.97
N LYS A 403 1.61 13.44 -12.84
CA LYS A 403 2.41 12.22 -12.82
C LYS A 403 3.44 12.30 -11.70
N GLU A 404 3.63 11.24 -10.93
CA GLU A 404 4.71 11.18 -9.95
C GLU A 404 6.01 10.64 -10.55
N ASN A 405 7.13 11.00 -9.92
CA ASN A 405 8.44 10.44 -10.18
C ASN A 405 8.54 9.04 -9.57
N ASN A 406 7.99 8.04 -10.25
CA ASN A 406 8.04 6.65 -9.80
C ASN A 406 9.44 6.04 -10.03
N PRO A 407 9.98 5.25 -9.10
CA PRO A 407 11.23 4.51 -9.32
C PRO A 407 11.02 3.35 -10.30
N ASP A 408 12.10 2.77 -10.83
CA ASP A 408 12.04 1.48 -11.50
C ASP A 408 12.25 0.35 -10.47
N GLU A 409 11.45 -0.70 -10.58
CA GLU A 409 11.50 -1.86 -9.70
C GLU A 409 12.77 -2.71 -9.81
N HIS A 410 13.54 -2.52 -10.89
CA HIS A 410 14.83 -3.17 -11.11
C HIS A 410 16.01 -2.32 -10.65
N PHE A 411 15.78 -1.22 -9.94
CA PHE A 411 16.86 -0.43 -9.35
C PHE A 411 17.76 -1.30 -8.47
N ASN A 412 19.07 -1.24 -8.73
CA ASN A 412 20.06 -1.76 -7.80
C ASN A 412 20.27 -0.77 -6.63
N GLY A 413 21.10 -1.16 -5.64
CA GLY A 413 21.32 -0.33 -4.45
C GLY A 413 21.81 1.10 -4.76
N THR A 414 22.72 1.25 -5.70
CA THR A 414 23.25 2.56 -6.13
C THR A 414 22.18 3.42 -6.78
N MET A 415 21.34 2.83 -7.63
CA MET A 415 20.22 3.52 -8.28
C MET A 415 19.13 3.92 -7.28
N ALA A 416 18.84 3.05 -6.30
CA ALA A 416 17.88 3.34 -5.23
C ALA A 416 18.35 4.51 -4.36
N VAL A 417 19.63 4.54 -3.95
CA VAL A 417 20.22 5.68 -3.24
C VAL A 417 20.08 6.96 -4.05
N ARG A 418 20.44 6.92 -5.34
CA ARG A 418 20.32 8.11 -6.18
C ARG A 418 18.88 8.62 -6.28
N PHE A 419 17.92 7.72 -6.47
CA PHE A 419 16.50 8.07 -6.52
C PHE A 419 16.02 8.74 -5.23
N MET A 420 16.42 8.20 -4.08
CA MET A 420 16.04 8.72 -2.77
C MET A 420 16.68 10.08 -2.46
N GLU A 421 17.91 10.32 -2.91
CA GLU A 421 18.52 11.66 -2.87
C GLU A 421 17.70 12.67 -3.68
N ASP A 422 17.29 12.30 -4.89
CA ASP A 422 16.62 13.22 -5.83
C ASP A 422 15.17 13.54 -5.43
N ASN A 423 14.47 12.58 -4.81
CA ASN A 423 13.03 12.70 -4.53
C ASN A 423 12.69 12.91 -3.05
N PHE A 424 13.60 12.59 -2.13
CA PHE A 424 13.32 12.69 -0.69
C PHE A 424 14.42 13.39 0.11
N GLY A 425 15.56 13.70 -0.53
CA GLY A 425 16.71 14.30 0.16
C GLY A 425 17.34 13.37 1.21
N PHE A 426 17.18 12.05 1.06
CA PHE A 426 17.74 11.09 2.01
C PHE A 426 19.23 10.88 1.75
N SER A 427 20.00 10.77 2.84
CA SER A 427 21.36 10.23 2.76
C SER A 427 21.35 8.74 2.38
N ALA A 428 22.51 8.20 1.99
CA ALA A 428 22.64 6.76 1.73
C ALA A 428 22.25 5.91 2.95
N LYS A 429 22.59 6.34 4.18
CA LYS A 429 22.24 5.64 5.41
C LYS A 429 20.72 5.67 5.67
N GLU A 430 20.06 6.79 5.44
CA GLU A 430 18.60 6.91 5.56
C GLU A 430 17.89 6.09 4.47
N THR A 431 18.43 6.10 3.26
CA THR A 431 17.92 5.27 2.15
C THR A 431 18.02 3.79 2.49
N VAL A 432 19.17 3.32 2.98
CA VAL A 432 19.27 1.94 3.47
C VAL A 432 18.20 1.73 4.53
N THR A 433 18.20 2.53 5.60
CA THR A 433 17.28 2.41 6.75
C THR A 433 15.81 2.28 6.35
N ILE A 434 15.30 3.14 5.46
CA ILE A 434 13.89 3.13 5.06
C ILE A 434 13.51 1.92 4.20
N MET A 435 14.45 1.31 3.47
CA MET A 435 14.20 0.03 2.77
C MET A 435 13.86 -1.09 3.76
N GLY A 436 14.22 -0.93 5.03
CA GLY A 436 13.80 -1.81 6.12
C GLY A 436 12.28 -1.91 6.29
N ALA A 437 11.50 -0.94 5.78
CA ALA A 437 10.04 -1.03 5.73
C ALA A 437 9.55 -2.28 4.99
N HIS A 438 10.35 -2.86 4.09
CA HIS A 438 10.06 -4.13 3.43
C HIS A 438 10.04 -5.35 4.38
N THR A 439 10.33 -5.17 5.66
CA THR A 439 10.03 -6.19 6.68
C THR A 439 8.53 -6.46 6.82
N VAL A 440 7.69 -5.48 6.49
CA VAL A 440 6.24 -5.63 6.42
C VAL A 440 5.76 -5.63 4.98
N GLY A 441 4.67 -6.34 4.74
CA GLY A 441 4.04 -6.46 3.45
C GLY A 441 4.58 -7.60 2.60
N ARG A 442 3.98 -7.73 1.42
CA ARG A 442 4.27 -8.76 0.44
C ARG A 442 3.97 -8.26 -0.96
N PHE A 443 4.50 -8.94 -1.96
CA PHE A 443 4.11 -8.71 -3.34
C PHE A 443 2.80 -9.43 -3.71
N HIS A 444 2.00 -8.77 -4.54
CA HIS A 444 0.76 -9.32 -5.09
C HIS A 444 0.93 -9.63 -6.57
N GLN A 445 0.93 -10.92 -6.93
CA GLN A 445 1.13 -11.34 -8.32
C GLN A 445 0.08 -10.77 -9.26
N ARG A 446 -1.18 -10.67 -8.81
CA ARG A 446 -2.27 -10.08 -9.61
C ARG A 446 -2.09 -8.58 -9.83
N GLN A 447 -1.44 -7.84 -8.94
CA GLN A 447 -1.26 -6.38 -9.08
C GLN A 447 0.04 -6.06 -9.82
N THR A 448 1.14 -6.72 -9.44
CA THR A 448 2.50 -6.34 -9.83
C THR A 448 3.25 -7.42 -10.63
N GLY A 449 2.72 -8.63 -10.73
CA GLY A 449 3.42 -9.80 -11.30
C GLY A 449 4.43 -10.48 -10.37
N HIS A 450 4.81 -9.86 -9.27
CA HIS A 450 5.73 -10.45 -8.28
C HIS A 450 5.00 -11.37 -7.29
N LYS A 451 5.61 -12.49 -6.92
CA LYS A 451 5.06 -13.48 -5.99
C LYS A 451 6.11 -13.94 -4.97
N TYR A 452 6.53 -13.04 -4.09
CA TYR A 452 7.44 -13.36 -2.99
C TYR A 452 7.25 -12.42 -1.79
N VAL A 453 7.90 -12.77 -0.68
CA VAL A 453 7.98 -12.01 0.56
C VAL A 453 9.44 -11.87 0.97
N TRP A 454 9.76 -10.82 1.70
CA TRP A 454 11.12 -10.59 2.19
C TRP A 454 11.41 -11.28 3.53
N THR A 455 10.38 -11.58 4.30
CA THR A 455 10.44 -12.01 5.70
C THR A 455 9.52 -13.22 5.92
N THR A 456 9.68 -13.90 7.06
CA THR A 456 8.80 -15.03 7.43
C THR A 456 7.42 -14.54 7.88
N ASP A 457 7.32 -13.29 8.31
CA ASP A 457 6.07 -12.63 8.68
C ASP A 457 5.95 -11.26 8.00
N PHE A 458 4.83 -11.02 7.31
CA PHE A 458 4.59 -9.81 6.53
C PHE A 458 3.80 -8.72 7.29
N GLN A 459 3.52 -8.90 8.57
CA GLN A 459 2.81 -7.95 9.43
C GLN A 459 3.67 -7.49 10.62
N ALA A 460 4.83 -8.11 10.84
CA ALA A 460 5.81 -7.78 11.87
C ALA A 460 6.81 -6.72 11.40
N PHE A 461 6.93 -5.63 12.14
CA PHE A 461 8.02 -4.68 11.92
C PHE A 461 9.29 -5.16 12.64
N ASN A 462 10.30 -5.63 11.92
CA ASN A 462 11.57 -6.11 12.49
C ASN A 462 12.76 -5.88 11.54
N ASN A 463 13.92 -6.48 11.84
CA ASN A 463 15.13 -6.33 11.02
C ASN A 463 15.41 -7.55 10.11
N GLN A 464 14.48 -8.49 9.97
CA GLN A 464 14.67 -9.73 9.22
C GLN A 464 14.92 -9.48 7.74
N PHE A 465 14.37 -8.41 7.16
CA PHE A 465 14.72 -7.95 5.81
C PHE A 465 16.24 -7.84 5.61
N TYR A 466 16.93 -7.11 6.51
CA TYR A 466 18.38 -6.97 6.42
C TYR A 466 19.13 -8.24 6.79
N ARG A 467 18.62 -9.02 7.74
CA ARG A 467 19.22 -10.32 8.07
C ARG A 467 19.23 -11.23 6.85
N ASN A 468 18.13 -11.26 6.11
CA ASN A 468 17.98 -12.04 4.89
C ASN A 468 18.84 -11.49 3.74
N ILE A 469 18.98 -10.17 3.59
CA ILE A 469 19.87 -9.59 2.57
C ILE A 469 21.35 -9.83 2.91
N ALA A 470 21.73 -9.75 4.18
CA ALA A 470 23.10 -9.90 4.64
C ALA A 470 23.50 -11.36 4.91
N GLY A 471 22.67 -12.35 4.54
CA GLY A 471 22.95 -13.77 4.73
C GLY A 471 23.12 -14.18 6.20
N LYS A 472 22.47 -13.49 7.14
CA LYS A 472 22.58 -13.83 8.56
C LYS A 472 21.88 -15.17 8.86
N PRO A 473 22.43 -16.01 9.75
CA PRO A 473 21.81 -17.29 10.12
C PRO A 473 20.47 -17.08 10.83
N ASP A 474 19.40 -17.67 10.30
CA ASP A 474 18.03 -17.59 10.85
C ASP A 474 17.29 -18.92 10.66
N TRP A 475 16.30 -19.18 11.51
CA TRP A 475 15.41 -20.35 11.40
C TRP A 475 14.50 -20.27 10.18
N PHE A 476 14.22 -21.42 9.58
CA PHE A 476 13.12 -21.59 8.65
C PHE A 476 11.86 -22.01 9.42
N PHE A 477 10.69 -21.53 8.98
CA PHE A 477 9.40 -21.89 9.54
C PHE A 477 8.48 -22.30 8.38
N ASP A 478 7.92 -23.50 8.44
CA ASP A 478 7.04 -24.07 7.41
C ASP A 478 5.68 -24.55 7.95
N ASP A 479 5.38 -24.22 9.20
CA ASP A 479 4.12 -24.56 9.86
C ASP A 479 3.51 -23.40 10.66
N ASP A 480 2.25 -23.60 11.07
CA ASP A 480 1.48 -22.67 11.89
C ASP A 480 1.73 -22.88 13.40
N VAL A 481 2.86 -23.49 13.79
CA VAL A 481 3.31 -23.58 15.19
C VAL A 481 4.75 -23.10 15.36
N CYS A 482 5.31 -22.47 14.33
CA CYS A 482 6.65 -21.90 14.29
C CYS A 482 7.75 -22.90 14.66
N THR A 483 7.66 -24.14 14.15
CA THR A 483 8.73 -25.13 14.34
C THR A 483 10.01 -24.61 13.71
N LYS A 484 11.07 -24.53 14.52
CA LYS A 484 12.40 -24.09 14.09
C LYS A 484 13.03 -25.18 13.24
N VAL A 485 13.08 -24.96 11.92
CA VAL A 485 13.74 -25.85 10.97
C VAL A 485 15.15 -25.34 10.71
N GLY A 486 16.13 -26.19 10.97
CA GLY A 486 17.55 -25.97 10.71
C GLY A 486 18.08 -26.85 9.57
N ASP A 487 19.39 -26.82 9.38
CA ASP A 487 20.09 -27.75 8.50
C ASP A 487 20.08 -29.20 9.04
N ALA A 488 20.73 -30.13 8.33
CA ALA A 488 20.83 -31.54 8.72
C ALA A 488 21.52 -31.78 10.09
N TRP A 489 22.19 -30.77 10.64
CA TRP A 489 22.88 -30.81 11.93
C TRP A 489 22.18 -29.97 13.01
N GLY A 490 21.04 -29.36 12.69
CA GLY A 490 20.28 -28.50 13.61
C GLY A 490 20.77 -27.07 13.72
N ASN A 491 21.66 -26.60 12.83
CA ASN A 491 22.08 -25.20 12.80
C ASN A 491 21.08 -24.33 12.04
N LYS A 492 21.13 -23.01 12.30
CA LYS A 492 20.39 -22.01 11.52
C LYS A 492 20.97 -21.93 10.10
N GLY A 493 20.10 -21.88 9.09
CA GLY A 493 20.52 -21.69 7.69
C GLY A 493 20.75 -20.22 7.33
N GLU A 494 21.53 -19.99 6.29
CA GLU A 494 21.79 -18.67 5.72
C GLU A 494 20.88 -18.39 4.51
N ALA A 495 20.43 -17.15 4.37
CA ALA A 495 19.59 -16.75 3.26
C ALA A 495 20.39 -16.63 1.95
N VAL A 496 19.97 -17.35 0.91
CA VAL A 496 20.48 -17.25 -0.45
C VAL A 496 19.35 -16.86 -1.40
N TRP A 497 19.62 -15.90 -2.28
CA TRP A 497 18.64 -15.35 -3.22
C TRP A 497 18.92 -15.82 -4.64
N ILE A 498 17.91 -16.39 -5.29
CA ILE A 498 18.01 -16.90 -6.65
C ILE A 498 17.00 -16.13 -7.52
N ALA A 499 17.47 -15.61 -8.65
CA ALA A 499 16.61 -15.01 -9.65
C ALA A 499 15.76 -16.09 -10.34
N LYS A 500 14.45 -15.85 -10.45
CA LYS A 500 13.50 -16.73 -11.12
C LYS A 500 12.55 -15.94 -12.01
N MET A 501 12.29 -16.48 -13.19
CA MET A 501 11.17 -16.11 -14.06
C MET A 501 9.92 -16.91 -13.68
N ASN A 502 8.81 -16.25 -13.37
CA ASN A 502 7.52 -16.93 -13.10
C ASN A 502 6.50 -16.77 -14.24
N GLN A 503 6.93 -16.29 -15.42
CA GLN A 503 6.07 -16.20 -16.62
C GLN A 503 4.74 -15.49 -16.34
N VAL A 504 4.78 -14.31 -15.71
CA VAL A 504 3.57 -13.47 -15.62
C VAL A 504 3.26 -12.87 -16.99
N TYR A 505 4.28 -12.56 -17.78
CA TYR A 505 4.14 -12.16 -19.17
C TYR A 505 4.67 -13.24 -20.11
N ARG A 506 4.31 -13.15 -21.40
CA ARG A 506 4.84 -14.04 -22.46
C ARG A 506 6.37 -14.09 -22.48
N THR A 507 7.01 -13.01 -22.07
CA THR A 507 8.47 -12.84 -21.98
C THR A 507 9.13 -13.64 -20.85
N GLY A 508 8.38 -14.17 -19.90
CA GLY A 508 8.91 -14.80 -18.69
C GLY A 508 9.01 -13.88 -17.47
N ALA A 509 8.89 -12.57 -17.67
CA ALA A 509 9.06 -11.53 -16.66
C ALA A 509 7.83 -11.38 -15.72
N PRO A 510 7.92 -10.60 -14.63
CA PRO A 510 9.13 -9.97 -14.10
C PRO A 510 10.08 -11.00 -13.49
N ILE A 511 11.38 -10.67 -13.53
CA ILE A 511 12.41 -11.41 -12.78
C ILE A 511 12.18 -11.14 -11.30
N GLN A 512 12.11 -12.19 -10.50
CA GLN A 512 11.90 -12.05 -9.07
C GLN A 512 12.87 -12.90 -8.27
N TRP A 513 12.98 -12.57 -6.99
CA TRP A 513 13.90 -13.21 -6.08
C TRP A 513 13.19 -14.28 -5.27
N ILE A 514 13.75 -15.49 -5.27
CA ILE A 514 13.35 -16.56 -4.36
C ILE A 514 14.42 -16.73 -3.30
N GLN A 515 14.00 -16.62 -2.05
CA GLN A 515 14.82 -16.96 -0.91
C GLN A 515 14.89 -18.48 -0.73
N LYS A 516 16.10 -18.98 -0.51
CA LYS A 516 16.36 -20.29 0.07
C LYS A 516 17.14 -20.12 1.36
N LYS A 517 16.97 -21.08 2.29
CA LYS A 517 17.84 -21.23 3.45
C LYS A 517 18.70 -22.46 3.23
N VAL A 518 20.02 -22.28 3.31
CA VAL A 518 21.03 -23.33 3.08
C VAL A 518 21.92 -23.53 4.28
#